data_AF-A0A4S4ENG7-F1
#
_entry.id   AF-A0A4S4ENG7-F1
#
_cell.length_a   1.000
_cell.length_b   1.000
_cell.length_c   1.000
_cell.angle_alpha   90.00
_cell.angle_beta   90.00
_cell.angle_gamma   90.00
#
_symmetry.space_group_name_H-M   'P 1'
#
loop_
_entity.id
_entity.type
_entity.pdbx_description
1 polymer ?
#
loop_
_entity_poly.entity_id
_entity_poly.type
_entity_poly.pdbx_seq_one_letter_code
_entity_poly.pdbx_strand_id
1 'polypeptide(L)'
;MCPNVLSTIKTAVNSAVSSERRMGASLLRLHFHDCFVQGCDASILLDQTTTIDSEKTARPNNNSARGFEVIDKIKLEVDKACGRPVVSCADILAVAARDSVVALGGPTWMVQLGRRDSTTASQSEANNDIPSPLMDLPQLIENFKNKGLDTKDLVALSGGHSLGFAQCFVFRNRIYNESNIDPTFARDRQSTCPKSSGNSNLAPLDPTTAIFDTKYFSNLEKKKGLLHSDQALYNGGETDGLVKSYSTDIWAFWKDFAKSMIKLGNIEPLTGENGQIRSNCRMLGGPTWMVQLGRRDSTTASQSEANTDIPSPLMDLPQLIENFKNKGLDTKDLVALSGGHSLGFAQCFVFRNRIYNESNIDPTFARDRQSTCPKSSGNSNLAPLDPTTAIFDTKYFSNLEKKKGLLHSDQALYNGGETDGLVKSYSTDIWAFWKDFAKSMIKLGNIEPLTGENGQIRSNCRMVN
;
A
#
# COMPACT_ATOMS: atom_id res chain seq x y z
N MET A 1 11.89 14.56 14.17
CA MET A 1 12.07 13.10 14.30
C MET A 1 11.02 12.60 15.28
N CYS A 2 10.29 11.52 14.97
CA CYS A 2 9.31 10.95 15.90
C CYS A 2 10.01 9.97 16.85
N PRO A 3 10.06 10.25 18.17
CA PRO A 3 10.98 9.55 19.08
C PRO A 3 10.61 8.07 19.31
N ASN A 4 9.34 7.68 19.15
CA ASN A 4 8.86 6.34 19.49
C ASN A 4 8.68 5.40 18.28
N VAL A 5 9.11 5.79 17.07
CA VAL A 5 8.86 5.02 15.83
C VAL A 5 9.35 3.58 15.96
N LEU A 6 10.63 3.38 16.31
CA LEU A 6 11.24 2.06 16.34
C LEU A 6 10.60 1.16 17.41
N SER A 7 10.31 1.69 18.60
CA SER A 7 9.64 0.94 19.66
C SER A 7 8.19 0.57 19.31
N THR A 8 7.47 1.45 18.62
CA THR A 8 6.11 1.20 18.17
C THR A 8 6.08 0.10 17.12
N ILE A 9 6.96 0.18 16.10
CA ILE A 9 7.07 -0.86 15.06
C ILE A 9 7.42 -2.21 15.70
N LYS A 10 8.46 -2.24 16.55
CA LYS A 10 8.88 -3.47 17.25
C LYS A 10 7.75 -4.12 18.05
N THR A 11 6.97 -3.32 18.77
CA THR A 11 5.84 -3.81 19.58
C THR A 11 4.76 -4.43 18.71
N ALA A 12 4.39 -3.76 17.62
CA ALA A 12 3.38 -4.26 16.69
C ALA A 12 3.83 -5.53 15.96
N VAL A 13 5.10 -5.60 15.53
CA VAL A 13 5.70 -6.80 14.92
C VAL A 13 5.71 -7.97 15.91
N ASN A 14 6.19 -7.75 17.14
CA ASN A 14 6.20 -8.78 18.18
C ASN A 14 4.79 -9.32 18.47
N SER A 15 3.79 -8.43 18.50
CA SER A 15 2.38 -8.82 18.67
C SER A 15 1.89 -9.68 17.50
N ALA A 16 2.21 -9.30 16.26
CA ALA A 16 1.83 -10.06 15.07
C ALA A 16 2.51 -11.45 15.03
N VAL A 17 3.81 -11.51 15.29
CA VAL A 17 4.59 -12.76 15.33
C VAL A 17 4.14 -13.66 16.49
N SER A 18 3.79 -13.09 17.65
CA SER A 18 3.27 -13.88 18.78
C SER A 18 1.89 -14.47 18.48
N SER A 19 1.06 -13.75 17.72
CA SER A 19 -0.27 -14.21 17.29
C SER A 19 -0.17 -15.29 16.22
N GLU A 20 0.75 -15.13 15.27
CA GLU A 20 1.04 -16.11 14.22
C GLU A 20 2.54 -16.08 13.88
N ARG A 21 3.30 -17.10 14.31
CA ARG A 21 4.75 -17.12 14.13
C ARG A 21 5.22 -16.99 12.67
N ARG A 22 4.44 -17.54 11.72
CA ARG A 22 4.72 -17.44 10.28
C ARG A 22 4.71 -16.00 9.77
N MET A 23 4.04 -15.07 10.46
CA MET A 23 3.96 -13.67 10.03
C MET A 23 5.34 -13.02 9.93
N GLY A 24 6.30 -13.41 10.77
CA GLY A 24 7.66 -12.88 10.67
C GLY A 24 8.34 -13.25 9.34
N ALA A 25 8.11 -14.46 8.83
CA ALA A 25 8.56 -14.87 7.50
C ALA A 25 7.87 -14.04 6.40
N SER A 26 6.56 -13.78 6.55
CA SER A 26 5.79 -12.98 5.59
C SER A 26 6.26 -11.53 5.51
N LEU A 27 6.55 -10.90 6.65
CA LEU A 27 7.06 -9.53 6.70
C LEU A 27 8.49 -9.41 6.15
N LEU A 28 9.36 -10.39 6.44
CA LEU A 28 10.69 -10.47 5.83
C LEU A 28 10.59 -10.58 4.31
N ARG A 29 9.73 -11.49 3.82
CA ARG A 29 9.48 -11.68 2.39
C ARG A 29 8.92 -10.41 1.74
N LEU A 30 7.98 -9.71 2.39
CA LEU A 30 7.44 -8.46 1.85
C LEU A 30 8.53 -7.43 1.58
N HIS A 31 9.48 -7.24 2.51
CA HIS A 31 10.57 -6.30 2.29
C HIS A 31 11.51 -6.74 1.16
N PHE A 32 11.84 -8.03 1.06
CA PHE A 32 12.63 -8.54 -0.07
C PHE A 32 11.93 -8.29 -1.40
N HIS A 33 10.65 -8.63 -1.49
CA HIS A 33 9.87 -8.48 -2.71
C HIS A 33 9.65 -7.02 -3.08
N ASP A 34 9.57 -6.09 -2.12
CA ASP A 34 9.58 -4.65 -2.38
C ASP A 34 10.89 -4.21 -3.05
N CYS A 35 12.02 -4.50 -2.40
CA CYS A 35 13.34 -4.07 -2.84
C CYS A 35 13.79 -4.63 -4.19
N PHE A 36 13.32 -5.83 -4.58
CA PHE A 36 13.74 -6.50 -5.81
C PHE A 36 13.02 -6.04 -7.07
N VAL A 37 12.05 -5.12 -6.99
CA VAL A 37 11.34 -4.57 -8.15
C VAL A 37 11.96 -3.23 -8.52
N GLN A 38 11.28 -2.12 -8.24
CA GLN A 38 11.69 -0.75 -8.56
C GLN A 38 12.51 -0.07 -7.45
N GLY A 39 12.92 -0.83 -6.44
CA GLY A 39 13.67 -0.37 -5.27
C GLY A 39 12.88 -0.50 -3.97
N CYS A 40 13.53 -0.28 -2.83
CA CYS A 40 12.89 -0.40 -1.51
C CYS A 40 11.98 0.80 -1.21
N ASP A 41 10.90 0.96 -1.96
CA ASP A 41 10.08 2.18 -2.01
C ASP A 41 8.60 1.95 -1.61
N ALA A 42 8.27 0.77 -1.06
CA ALA A 42 6.93 0.35 -0.67
C ALA A 42 5.90 0.29 -1.81
N SER A 43 6.33 0.20 -3.07
CA SER A 43 5.45 0.00 -4.23
C SER A 43 4.63 -1.29 -4.13
N ILE A 44 5.18 -2.36 -3.52
CA ILE A 44 4.47 -3.63 -3.31
C ILE A 44 3.18 -3.47 -2.49
N LEU A 45 3.09 -2.42 -1.68
CA LEU A 45 1.95 -2.17 -0.81
C LEU A 45 0.79 -1.50 -1.54
N LEU A 46 0.99 -0.91 -2.73
CA LEU A 46 -0.06 -0.24 -3.48
C LEU A 46 -1.10 -1.23 -4.02
N ASP A 47 -2.39 -0.93 -3.82
CA ASP A 47 -3.50 -1.68 -4.40
C ASP A 47 -3.76 -1.27 -5.86
N GLN A 48 -4.33 -2.18 -6.65
CA GLN A 48 -4.68 -1.94 -8.05
C GLN A 48 -5.68 -0.78 -8.17
N THR A 49 -5.40 0.17 -9.07
CA THR A 49 -6.35 1.23 -9.45
C THR A 49 -6.32 1.42 -10.97
N THR A 50 -7.05 2.41 -11.48
CA THR A 50 -6.97 2.80 -12.91
C THR A 50 -5.63 3.42 -13.29
N THR A 51 -4.85 3.90 -12.31
CA THR A 51 -3.55 4.56 -12.52
C THR A 51 -2.38 3.81 -11.87
N ILE A 52 -2.64 2.71 -11.17
CA ILE A 52 -1.64 1.90 -10.48
C ILE A 52 -1.74 0.46 -10.95
N ASP A 53 -0.66 -0.02 -11.57
CA ASP A 53 -0.47 -1.43 -11.94
C ASP A 53 0.18 -2.18 -10.78
N SER A 54 -0.63 -2.85 -9.96
CA SER A 54 -0.20 -3.33 -8.65
C SER A 54 0.66 -4.59 -8.72
N GLU A 55 1.83 -4.55 -8.08
CA GLU A 55 2.72 -5.69 -7.89
C GLU A 55 2.08 -6.85 -7.11
N LYS A 56 1.02 -6.59 -6.33
CA LYS A 56 0.28 -7.64 -5.59
C LYS A 56 -0.35 -8.65 -6.53
N THR A 57 -0.65 -8.24 -7.76
CA THR A 57 -1.28 -9.08 -8.78
C THR A 57 -0.27 -9.83 -9.65
N ALA A 58 1.04 -9.54 -9.51
CA ALA A 58 2.11 -10.23 -10.20
C ALA A 58 2.21 -11.69 -9.75
N ARG A 59 2.65 -12.59 -10.64
CA ARG A 59 2.80 -14.04 -10.38
C ARG A 59 3.51 -14.36 -9.06
N PRO A 60 4.64 -13.73 -8.69
CA PRO A 60 5.31 -14.05 -7.43
C PRO A 60 4.51 -13.62 -6.19
N ASN A 61 3.56 -12.68 -6.29
CA ASN A 61 2.85 -12.10 -5.14
C ASN A 61 1.38 -12.49 -5.04
N ASN A 62 0.74 -12.80 -6.18
CA ASN A 62 -0.69 -13.02 -6.27
C ASN A 62 -1.12 -14.24 -5.44
N ASN A 63 -2.02 -14.01 -4.47
CA ASN A 63 -2.48 -15.01 -3.50
C ASN A 63 -1.36 -15.69 -2.68
N SER A 64 -0.19 -15.06 -2.56
CA SER A 64 0.97 -15.59 -1.82
C SER A 64 1.61 -14.57 -0.87
N ALA A 65 1.76 -13.32 -1.30
CA ALA A 65 2.20 -12.21 -0.45
C ALA A 65 1.12 -11.87 0.59
N ARG A 66 1.53 -11.64 1.83
CA ARG A 66 0.63 -11.37 2.96
C ARG A 66 1.33 -10.60 4.07
N GLY A 67 0.57 -10.10 5.04
CA GLY A 67 1.08 -9.21 6.08
C GLY A 67 0.84 -7.73 5.80
N PHE A 68 0.12 -7.41 4.71
CA PHE A 68 -0.28 -6.05 4.37
C PHE A 68 -1.07 -5.39 5.51
N GLU A 69 -1.99 -6.15 6.11
CA GLU A 69 -2.79 -5.73 7.27
C GLU A 69 -1.95 -5.44 8.52
N VAL A 70 -0.82 -6.14 8.68
CA VAL A 70 0.13 -5.88 9.77
C VAL A 70 0.88 -4.57 9.52
N ILE A 71 1.28 -4.31 8.28
CA ILE A 71 1.89 -3.03 7.89
C ILE A 71 0.90 -1.88 8.06
N ASP A 72 -0.37 -2.05 7.67
CA ASP A 72 -1.43 -1.06 7.88
C ASP A 72 -1.60 -0.73 9.38
N LYS A 73 -1.62 -1.76 10.24
CA LYS A 73 -1.69 -1.59 11.69
C LYS A 73 -0.45 -0.88 12.25
N ILE A 74 0.75 -1.26 11.80
CA ILE A 74 2.00 -0.60 12.21
C ILE A 74 1.95 0.88 11.82
N LYS A 75 1.54 1.18 10.58
CA LYS A 75 1.43 2.53 10.07
C LYS A 75 0.49 3.38 10.91
N LEU A 76 -0.69 2.87 11.23
CA LEU A 76 -1.65 3.54 12.09
C LEU A 76 -1.07 3.88 13.47
N GLU A 77 -0.45 2.90 14.13
CA GLU A 77 0.12 3.10 15.47
C GLU A 77 1.32 4.06 15.45
N VAL A 78 2.15 4.01 14.39
CA VAL A 78 3.26 4.95 14.19
C VAL A 78 2.73 6.36 14.00
N ASP A 79 1.78 6.57 13.10
CA ASP A 79 1.23 7.90 12.82
C ASP A 79 0.54 8.49 14.05
N LYS A 80 -0.18 7.66 14.82
CA LYS A 80 -0.75 8.03 16.10
C LYS A 80 0.32 8.43 17.12
N ALA A 81 1.38 7.64 17.27
CA ALA A 81 2.49 7.94 18.18
C ALA A 81 3.24 9.22 17.77
N CYS A 82 3.26 9.54 16.47
CA CYS A 82 3.93 10.72 15.92
C CYS A 82 3.02 11.96 15.81
N GLY A 83 1.71 11.81 16.02
CA GLY A 83 0.70 12.85 15.87
C GLY A 83 0.42 13.29 14.42
N ARG A 84 1.14 12.72 13.45
CA ARG A 84 1.00 12.92 12.00
C ARG A 84 1.83 11.87 11.24
N PRO A 85 1.49 11.60 9.97
CA PRO A 85 2.28 10.69 9.14
C PRO A 85 3.62 11.31 8.72
N VAL A 86 4.70 10.91 9.40
CA VAL A 86 6.07 11.38 9.16
C VAL A 86 7.06 10.24 8.93
N VAL A 87 6.57 9.01 8.87
CA VAL A 87 7.34 7.80 8.59
C VAL A 87 6.75 7.15 7.35
N SER A 88 7.59 6.87 6.35
CA SER A 88 7.16 6.19 5.13
C SER A 88 6.81 4.73 5.39
N CYS A 89 5.99 4.17 4.53
CA CYS A 89 5.72 2.74 4.51
C CYS A 89 6.96 1.92 4.15
N ALA A 90 7.85 2.47 3.32
CA ALA A 90 9.15 1.89 2.98
C ALA A 90 10.05 1.70 4.22
N ASP A 91 10.15 2.71 5.07
CA ASP A 91 10.88 2.58 6.34
C ASP A 91 10.19 1.58 7.28
N ILE A 92 8.85 1.57 7.32
CA ILE A 92 8.11 0.58 8.12
C ILE A 92 8.41 -0.85 7.65
N LEU A 93 8.43 -1.12 6.34
CA LEU A 93 8.77 -2.44 5.79
C LEU A 93 10.18 -2.89 6.20
N ALA A 94 11.18 -2.02 6.02
CA ALA A 94 12.57 -2.33 6.34
C ALA A 94 12.76 -2.64 7.84
N VAL A 95 12.14 -1.83 8.71
CA VAL A 95 12.19 -2.02 10.16
C VAL A 95 11.40 -3.27 10.58
N ALA A 96 10.24 -3.51 9.98
CA ALA A 96 9.41 -4.69 10.27
C ALA A 96 10.09 -6.00 9.88
N ALA A 97 10.82 -6.03 8.76
CA ALA A 97 11.61 -7.19 8.35
C ALA A 97 12.73 -7.51 9.37
N ARG A 98 13.47 -6.48 9.82
CA ARG A 98 14.48 -6.65 10.89
C ARG A 98 13.87 -7.20 12.17
N ASP A 99 12.81 -6.56 12.65
CA ASP A 99 12.20 -6.95 13.93
C ASP A 99 11.56 -8.34 13.84
N SER A 100 11.11 -8.76 12.66
CA SER A 100 10.62 -10.12 12.41
C SER A 100 11.72 -11.17 12.53
N VAL A 101 12.90 -10.92 11.98
CA VAL A 101 14.06 -11.81 12.12
C VAL A 101 14.50 -11.91 13.57
N VAL A 102 14.59 -10.77 14.27
CA VAL A 102 14.93 -10.74 15.70
C VAL A 102 13.89 -11.48 16.56
N ALA A 103 12.60 -11.28 16.29
CA ALA A 103 11.53 -11.97 17.02
C ALA A 103 11.56 -13.50 16.83
N LEU A 104 12.14 -13.97 15.72
CA LEU A 104 12.32 -15.39 15.40
C LEU A 104 13.73 -15.90 15.74
N GLY A 105 14.49 -15.16 16.55
CA GLY A 105 15.77 -15.58 17.12
C GLY A 105 17.00 -15.30 16.27
N GLY A 106 16.86 -14.54 15.18
CA GLY A 106 17.96 -14.18 14.29
C GLY A 106 18.71 -12.90 14.68
N PRO A 107 19.64 -12.45 13.82
CA PRO A 107 20.46 -11.28 14.10
C PRO A 107 19.67 -9.97 13.96
N THR A 108 20.26 -8.90 14.48
CA THR A 108 19.81 -7.53 14.24
C THR A 108 20.79 -6.80 13.33
N TRP A 109 20.33 -5.71 12.71
CA TRP A 109 21.15 -4.80 11.91
C TRP A 109 20.62 -3.38 11.99
N MET A 110 21.48 -2.41 11.64
CA MET A 110 21.10 -1.01 11.61
C MET A 110 20.34 -0.71 10.32
N VAL A 111 19.02 -0.58 10.43
CA VAL A 111 18.17 -0.15 9.30
C VAL A 111 18.41 1.34 9.07
N GLN A 112 18.88 1.69 7.88
CA GLN A 112 18.95 3.09 7.44
C GLN A 112 17.52 3.58 7.21
N LEU A 113 17.18 4.77 7.71
CA LEU A 113 15.85 5.38 7.59
C LEU A 113 15.90 6.60 6.68
N GLY A 114 14.73 7.13 6.32
CA GLY A 114 14.59 8.31 5.46
C GLY A 114 14.12 7.97 4.05
N ARG A 115 13.65 6.75 3.81
CA ARG A 115 13.04 6.37 2.53
C ARG A 115 11.74 7.13 2.31
N ARG A 116 11.42 7.38 1.06
CA ARG A 116 10.12 7.89 0.60
C ARG A 116 9.37 6.77 -0.09
N ASP A 117 8.05 6.83 0.00
CA ASP A 117 7.16 5.90 -0.68
C ASP A 117 7.02 6.25 -2.15
N SER A 118 7.00 5.23 -3.00
CA SER A 118 6.73 5.38 -4.42
C SER A 118 5.34 5.90 -4.72
N THR A 119 5.22 6.53 -5.88
CA THR A 119 3.95 6.95 -6.48
C THR A 119 3.49 5.99 -7.59
N THR A 120 4.26 4.95 -7.87
CA THR A 120 3.98 3.96 -8.92
C THR A 120 4.25 2.55 -8.40
N ALA A 121 3.68 1.57 -9.10
CA ALA A 121 3.98 0.15 -8.95
C ALA A 121 4.02 -0.46 -10.35
N SER A 122 4.74 -1.58 -10.51
CA SER A 122 4.89 -2.25 -11.81
C SER A 122 4.70 -3.76 -11.69
N GLN A 123 3.54 -4.27 -12.14
CA GLN A 123 3.29 -5.72 -12.18
C GLN A 123 4.29 -6.44 -13.09
N SER A 124 4.66 -5.80 -14.20
CA SER A 124 5.60 -6.38 -15.17
C SER A 124 7.02 -6.52 -14.62
N GLU A 125 7.55 -5.50 -13.95
CA GLU A 125 8.86 -5.59 -13.28
C GLU A 125 8.82 -6.62 -12.16
N ALA A 126 7.76 -6.68 -11.36
CA ALA A 126 7.63 -7.72 -10.34
C ALA A 126 7.66 -9.14 -10.93
N ASN A 127 7.10 -9.36 -12.13
CA ASN A 127 7.17 -10.66 -12.80
C ASN A 127 8.57 -11.01 -13.34
N ASN A 128 9.35 -10.00 -13.70
CA ASN A 128 10.65 -10.14 -14.37
C ASN A 128 11.83 -10.19 -13.37
N ASP A 129 11.77 -9.38 -12.33
CA ASP A 129 12.93 -9.08 -11.50
C ASP A 129 12.99 -9.92 -10.22
N ILE A 130 11.84 -10.32 -9.67
CA ILE A 130 11.80 -11.19 -8.48
C ILE A 130 12.35 -12.57 -8.86
N PRO A 131 13.39 -13.08 -8.16
CA PRO A 131 14.01 -14.35 -8.50
C PRO A 131 13.01 -15.49 -8.54
N SER A 132 13.03 -16.25 -9.64
CA SER A 132 12.16 -17.40 -9.81
C SER A 132 12.68 -18.59 -8.98
N PRO A 133 11.78 -19.36 -8.33
CA PRO A 133 12.13 -20.57 -7.58
C PRO A 133 12.71 -21.69 -8.47
N LEU A 134 12.67 -21.50 -9.80
CA LEU A 134 13.16 -22.41 -10.83
C LEU A 134 14.50 -21.97 -11.44
N MET A 135 15.09 -20.86 -10.99
CA MET A 135 16.38 -20.39 -11.50
C MET A 135 17.52 -21.29 -11.04
N ASP A 136 18.46 -21.55 -11.96
CA ASP A 136 19.74 -22.18 -11.63
C ASP A 136 20.74 -21.17 -11.03
N LEU A 137 21.91 -21.66 -10.59
CA LEU A 137 22.89 -20.82 -9.91
C LEU A 137 23.41 -19.64 -10.77
N PRO A 138 23.80 -19.83 -12.05
CA PRO A 138 24.16 -18.70 -12.92
C PRO A 138 23.05 -17.66 -13.08
N GLN A 139 21.79 -18.09 -13.23
CA GLN A 139 20.65 -17.18 -13.32
C GLN A 139 20.43 -16.41 -12.02
N LEU A 140 20.58 -17.05 -10.86
CA LEU A 140 20.49 -16.40 -9.55
C LEU A 140 21.59 -15.36 -9.35
N ILE A 141 22.83 -15.70 -9.71
CA ILE A 141 23.98 -14.77 -9.60
C ILE A 141 23.74 -13.54 -10.47
N GLU A 142 23.32 -13.71 -11.73
CA GLU A 142 23.07 -12.58 -12.63
C GLU A 142 21.87 -11.75 -12.15
N ASN A 143 20.80 -12.38 -11.67
CA ASN A 143 19.64 -11.67 -11.11
C ASN A 143 20.00 -10.81 -9.90
N PHE A 144 20.79 -11.32 -8.95
CA PHE A 144 21.26 -10.54 -7.79
C PHE A 144 22.24 -9.44 -8.19
N LYS A 145 23.14 -9.74 -9.14
CA LYS A 145 24.10 -8.78 -9.67
C LYS A 145 23.41 -7.60 -10.37
N ASN A 146 22.30 -7.83 -11.05
CA ASN A 146 21.48 -6.77 -11.64
C ASN A 146 20.89 -5.81 -10.60
N LYS A 147 20.82 -6.22 -9.33
CA LYS A 147 20.43 -5.38 -8.19
C LYS A 147 21.64 -4.92 -7.35
N GLY A 148 22.86 -5.06 -7.87
CA GLY A 148 24.08 -4.64 -7.20
C GLY A 148 24.50 -5.54 -6.03
N LEU A 149 23.97 -6.75 -5.94
CA LEU A 149 24.27 -7.74 -4.90
C LEU A 149 25.25 -8.79 -5.43
N ASP A 150 26.23 -9.18 -4.62
CA ASP A 150 27.25 -10.16 -5.00
C ASP A 150 26.82 -11.61 -4.68
N THR A 151 27.62 -12.60 -5.09
CA THR A 151 27.35 -14.03 -4.84
C THR A 151 27.23 -14.35 -3.36
N LYS A 152 27.93 -13.63 -2.47
CA LYS A 152 27.80 -13.84 -1.02
C LYS A 152 26.47 -13.30 -0.52
N ASP A 153 26.02 -12.16 -1.03
CA ASP A 153 24.71 -11.61 -0.73
C ASP A 153 23.59 -12.57 -1.17
N LEU A 154 23.72 -13.19 -2.35
CA LEU A 154 22.81 -14.25 -2.81
C LEU A 154 22.71 -15.40 -1.80
N VAL A 155 23.83 -15.98 -1.40
CA VAL A 155 23.82 -17.13 -0.47
C VAL A 155 23.32 -16.73 0.91
N ALA A 156 23.75 -15.57 1.43
CA ALA A 156 23.32 -15.08 2.72
C ALA A 156 21.81 -14.79 2.74
N LEU A 157 21.29 -14.00 1.78
CA LEU A 157 19.87 -13.63 1.73
C LEU A 157 18.95 -14.82 1.48
N SER A 158 19.42 -15.84 0.74
CA SER A 158 18.69 -17.12 0.59
C SER A 158 18.46 -17.82 1.94
N GLY A 159 19.31 -17.56 2.94
CA GLY A 159 19.09 -17.98 4.33
C GLY A 159 17.80 -17.44 4.96
N GLY A 160 17.14 -16.44 4.36
CA GLY A 160 15.77 -16.04 4.70
C GLY A 160 14.75 -17.19 4.62
N HIS A 161 15.00 -18.19 3.77
CA HIS A 161 14.21 -19.42 3.68
C HIS A 161 14.37 -20.38 4.87
N SER A 162 15.15 -20.02 5.90
CA SER A 162 15.05 -20.63 7.23
C SER A 162 13.65 -20.45 7.85
N LEU A 163 12.89 -19.47 7.36
CA LEU A 163 11.56 -19.15 7.85
C LEU A 163 10.47 -19.46 6.82
N GLY A 164 9.33 -19.96 7.31
CA GLY A 164 8.10 -20.05 6.53
C GLY A 164 7.96 -21.29 5.64
N PHE A 165 7.17 -21.12 4.58
CA PHE A 165 6.59 -22.21 3.80
C PHE A 165 6.45 -21.79 2.33
N ALA A 166 6.57 -22.76 1.43
CA ALA A 166 6.23 -22.61 0.01
C ALA A 166 4.94 -23.38 -0.32
N GLN A 167 4.24 -22.92 -1.37
CA GLN A 167 3.09 -23.61 -1.94
C GLN A 167 3.54 -24.72 -2.89
N CYS A 168 2.80 -25.82 -2.92
CA CYS A 168 3.11 -27.04 -3.68
C CYS A 168 3.42 -26.77 -5.15
N PHE A 169 2.70 -25.87 -5.81
CA PHE A 169 2.96 -25.58 -7.23
C PHE A 169 4.37 -25.06 -7.51
N VAL A 170 5.02 -24.44 -6.51
CA VAL A 170 6.36 -23.85 -6.60
C VAL A 170 7.44 -24.92 -6.67
N PHE A 171 7.32 -25.99 -5.87
CA PHE A 171 8.34 -27.04 -5.75
C PHE A 171 7.96 -28.37 -6.39
N ARG A 172 6.74 -28.48 -6.94
CA ARG A 172 6.23 -29.74 -7.51
C ARG A 172 7.17 -30.33 -8.56
N ASN A 173 7.68 -29.51 -9.47
CA ASN A 173 8.58 -30.00 -10.52
C ASN A 173 9.80 -30.71 -9.91
N ARG A 174 10.42 -30.08 -8.92
CA ARG A 174 11.61 -30.60 -8.25
C ARG A 174 11.36 -31.96 -7.61
N ILE A 175 10.30 -32.10 -6.80
CA ILE A 175 10.05 -33.34 -6.06
C ILE A 175 9.67 -34.53 -6.95
N TYR A 176 9.29 -34.31 -8.22
CA TYR A 176 8.92 -35.38 -9.14
C TYR A 176 9.94 -35.65 -10.25
N ASN A 177 10.72 -34.65 -10.66
CA ASN A 177 11.51 -34.72 -11.88
C ASN A 177 13.02 -34.51 -11.69
N GLU A 178 13.47 -33.99 -10.54
CA GLU A 178 14.90 -33.73 -10.31
C GLU A 178 15.60 -34.91 -9.62
N SER A 179 16.87 -35.16 -9.99
CA SER A 179 17.67 -36.27 -9.48
C SER A 179 18.59 -35.89 -8.32
N ASN A 180 18.85 -34.59 -8.11
CA ASN A 180 19.66 -34.06 -7.02
C ASN A 180 18.79 -33.73 -5.77
N ILE A 181 17.88 -34.63 -5.42
CA ILE A 181 17.03 -34.54 -4.24
C ILE A 181 17.12 -35.84 -3.44
N ASP A 182 17.13 -35.73 -2.11
CA ASP A 182 17.05 -36.91 -1.23
C ASP A 182 15.74 -37.67 -1.51
N PRO A 183 15.78 -38.97 -1.90
CA PRO A 183 14.57 -39.70 -2.31
C PRO A 183 13.52 -39.85 -1.19
N THR A 184 13.95 -39.86 0.07
CA THR A 184 13.05 -39.92 1.23
C THR A 184 12.34 -38.58 1.41
N PHE A 185 13.11 -37.47 1.40
CA PHE A 185 12.54 -36.12 1.45
C PHE A 185 11.56 -35.85 0.30
N ALA A 186 11.91 -36.25 -0.94
CA ALA A 186 11.02 -36.11 -2.09
C ALA A 186 9.69 -36.83 -1.86
N ARG A 187 9.73 -38.10 -1.43
CA ARG A 187 8.54 -38.91 -1.12
C ARG A 187 7.70 -38.31 0.00
N ASP A 188 8.34 -37.77 1.04
CA ASP A 188 7.63 -37.07 2.13
C ASP A 188 6.88 -35.84 1.60
N ARG A 189 7.50 -35.05 0.70
CA ARG A 189 6.84 -33.89 0.07
C ARG A 189 5.72 -34.30 -0.91
N GLN A 190 5.90 -35.38 -1.64
CA GLN A 190 4.89 -35.91 -2.58
C GLN A 190 3.60 -36.33 -1.84
N SER A 191 3.70 -36.78 -0.59
CA SER A 191 2.52 -37.18 0.21
C SER A 191 1.52 -36.04 0.43
N THR A 192 2.00 -34.79 0.49
CA THR A 192 1.18 -33.58 0.68
C THR A 192 1.14 -32.68 -0.56
N CYS A 193 1.81 -33.06 -1.64
CA CYS A 193 1.87 -32.30 -2.90
C CYS A 193 1.67 -33.24 -4.10
N PRO A 194 0.40 -33.60 -4.43
CA PRO A 194 0.10 -34.50 -5.54
C PRO A 194 0.54 -33.94 -6.91
N LYS A 195 0.77 -34.85 -7.88
CA LYS A 195 1.22 -34.52 -9.25
C LYS A 195 0.33 -33.53 -9.99
N SER A 196 -0.97 -33.55 -9.76
CA SER A 196 -1.96 -32.80 -10.56
C SER A 196 -2.96 -31.99 -9.73
N SER A 197 -2.79 -31.92 -8.40
CA SER A 197 -3.72 -31.20 -7.51
C SER A 197 -2.99 -30.59 -6.30
N GLY A 198 -3.73 -29.90 -5.44
CA GLY A 198 -3.20 -29.37 -4.18
C GLY A 198 -2.20 -28.22 -4.35
N ASN A 199 -2.33 -27.37 -5.38
CA ASN A 199 -1.40 -26.26 -5.65
C ASN A 199 -1.11 -25.38 -4.43
N SER A 200 -2.12 -25.13 -3.59
CA SER A 200 -2.03 -24.28 -2.39
C SER A 200 -1.50 -25.00 -1.16
N ASN A 201 -1.28 -26.32 -1.20
CA ASN A 201 -0.76 -27.08 -0.07
C ASN A 201 0.63 -26.54 0.32
N LEU A 202 0.86 -26.36 1.61
CA LEU A 202 2.09 -25.77 2.12
C LEU A 202 3.10 -26.85 2.49
N ALA A 203 4.37 -26.61 2.19
CA ALA A 203 5.48 -27.37 2.76
C ALA A 203 6.50 -26.41 3.41
N PRO A 204 7.11 -26.82 4.53
CA PRO A 204 8.13 -26.02 5.20
C PRO A 204 9.37 -25.89 4.31
N LEU A 205 9.91 -24.67 4.19
CA LEU A 205 11.20 -24.43 3.52
C LEU A 205 12.37 -25.03 4.32
N ASP A 206 12.19 -25.10 5.64
CA ASP A 206 13.14 -25.63 6.62
C ASP A 206 12.37 -26.33 7.78
N PRO A 207 12.86 -27.42 8.40
CA PRO A 207 12.23 -28.10 9.54
C PRO A 207 11.89 -27.20 10.74
N THR A 208 12.56 -26.07 10.91
CA THR A 208 12.41 -25.12 12.00
C THR A 208 11.82 -23.79 11.50
N THR A 209 10.69 -23.86 10.79
CA THR A 209 10.00 -22.76 10.06
C THR A 209 9.77 -21.41 10.79
N ALA A 210 10.02 -21.32 12.10
CA ALA A 210 9.86 -20.12 12.91
C ALA A 210 11.05 -19.87 13.85
N ILE A 211 12.23 -20.37 13.48
CA ILE A 211 13.51 -20.15 14.16
C ILE A 211 14.54 -19.81 13.09
N PHE A 212 15.25 -18.69 13.25
CA PHE A 212 16.26 -18.26 12.30
C PHE A 212 17.63 -18.88 12.64
N ASP A 213 17.83 -20.13 12.21
CA ASP A 213 19.02 -20.94 12.51
C ASP A 213 19.80 -21.37 11.26
N THR A 214 20.65 -22.41 11.36
CA THR A 214 21.49 -22.91 10.25
C THR A 214 20.89 -24.12 9.53
N LYS A 215 19.66 -24.55 9.87
CA LYS A 215 19.08 -25.79 9.35
C LYS A 215 18.86 -25.74 7.85
N TYR A 216 18.54 -24.55 7.30
CA TYR A 216 18.40 -24.32 5.87
C TYR A 216 19.65 -24.81 5.12
N PHE A 217 20.82 -24.28 5.47
CA PHE A 217 22.09 -24.64 4.85
C PHE A 217 22.46 -26.11 5.09
N SER A 218 22.25 -26.62 6.31
CA SER A 218 22.54 -28.03 6.62
C SER A 218 21.67 -29.03 5.84
N ASN A 219 20.49 -28.60 5.39
CA ASN A 219 19.59 -29.39 4.55
C ASN A 219 20.00 -29.36 3.08
N LEU A 220 20.55 -28.25 2.58
CA LEU A 220 21.10 -28.19 1.23
C LEU A 220 22.21 -29.22 1.04
N GLU A 221 23.09 -29.38 2.03
CA GLU A 221 24.15 -30.41 2.03
C GLU A 221 23.61 -31.84 1.91
N LYS A 222 22.40 -32.06 2.42
CA LYS A 222 21.71 -33.36 2.42
C LYS A 222 20.77 -33.54 1.22
N LYS A 223 20.83 -32.65 0.23
CA LYS A 223 19.92 -32.60 -0.93
C LYS A 223 18.45 -32.44 -0.54
N LYS A 224 18.19 -31.72 0.55
CA LYS A 224 16.85 -31.46 1.12
C LYS A 224 16.39 -30.01 0.90
N GLY A 225 16.99 -29.26 -0.03
CA GLY A 225 16.45 -27.98 -0.48
C GLY A 225 15.07 -28.19 -1.13
N LEU A 226 14.06 -27.45 -0.65
CA LEU A 226 12.69 -27.59 -1.14
C LEU A 226 12.53 -27.03 -2.56
N LEU A 227 13.08 -25.84 -2.80
CA LEU A 227 13.02 -25.18 -4.11
C LEU A 227 14.21 -25.61 -4.98
N HIS A 228 14.04 -25.51 -6.30
CA HIS A 228 15.15 -25.73 -7.24
C HIS A 228 16.25 -24.70 -7.01
N SER A 229 15.88 -23.42 -6.91
CA SER A 229 16.80 -22.31 -6.64
C SER A 229 17.57 -22.48 -5.33
N ASP A 230 16.95 -23.06 -4.29
CA ASP A 230 17.64 -23.34 -3.02
C ASP A 230 18.72 -24.40 -3.20
N GLN A 231 18.37 -25.53 -3.83
CA GLN A 231 19.33 -26.60 -4.03
C GLN A 231 20.46 -26.20 -4.99
N ALA A 232 20.20 -25.29 -5.93
CA ALA A 232 21.21 -24.78 -6.85
C ALA A 232 22.41 -24.12 -6.13
N LEU A 233 22.20 -23.59 -4.91
CA LEU A 233 23.28 -23.01 -4.08
C LEU A 233 24.29 -24.06 -3.58
N TYR A 234 23.92 -25.35 -3.56
CA TYR A 234 24.78 -26.45 -3.15
C TYR A 234 24.64 -27.64 -4.10
N ASN A 235 25.39 -27.58 -5.21
CA ASN A 235 25.32 -28.57 -6.28
C ASN A 235 26.66 -28.75 -7.01
N GLY A 236 27.79 -28.56 -6.30
CA GLY A 236 29.14 -28.65 -6.86
C GLY A 236 29.63 -27.35 -7.51
N GLY A 237 29.10 -26.20 -7.07
CA GLY A 237 29.36 -24.89 -7.65
C GLY A 237 30.21 -23.97 -6.76
N GLU A 238 30.37 -22.72 -7.18
CA GLU A 238 31.20 -21.72 -6.47
C GLU A 238 30.63 -21.30 -5.10
N THR A 239 29.33 -21.54 -4.86
CA THR A 239 28.65 -21.21 -3.61
C THR A 239 28.77 -22.30 -2.53
N ASP A 240 29.23 -23.51 -2.87
CA ASP A 240 29.27 -24.66 -1.96
C ASP A 240 30.09 -24.37 -0.68
N GLY A 241 31.18 -23.61 -0.80
CA GLY A 241 32.02 -23.21 0.34
C GLY A 241 31.30 -22.31 1.33
N LEU A 242 30.46 -21.39 0.85
CA LEU A 242 29.66 -20.51 1.71
C LEU A 242 28.54 -21.28 2.41
N VAL A 243 27.85 -22.18 1.69
CA VAL A 243 26.80 -23.03 2.28
C VAL A 243 27.36 -23.90 3.41
N LYS A 244 28.52 -24.54 3.23
CA LYS A 244 29.19 -25.33 4.28
C LYS A 244 29.60 -24.50 5.49
N SER A 245 30.05 -23.27 5.25
CA SER A 245 30.39 -22.34 6.33
C SER A 245 29.15 -22.02 7.16
N TYR A 246 28.07 -21.61 6.50
CA TYR A 246 26.83 -21.21 7.17
C TYR A 246 26.05 -22.37 7.82
N SER A 247 26.23 -23.61 7.37
CA SER A 247 25.59 -24.77 7.98
C SER A 247 26.14 -25.11 9.37
N THR A 248 27.39 -24.74 9.65
CA THR A 248 28.10 -25.07 10.89
C THR A 248 28.43 -23.85 11.75
N ASP A 249 28.48 -22.65 11.16
CA ASP A 249 28.76 -21.39 11.86
C ASP A 249 27.60 -20.39 11.69
N ILE A 250 26.73 -20.35 12.70
CA ILE A 250 25.60 -19.43 12.75
C ILE A 250 26.04 -17.96 12.81
N TRP A 251 27.20 -17.66 13.42
CA TRP A 251 27.69 -16.29 13.56
C TRP A 251 28.23 -15.77 12.23
N ALA A 252 28.90 -16.61 11.44
CA ALA A 252 29.30 -16.28 10.08
C ALA A 252 28.07 -15.98 9.21
N PHE A 253 27.06 -16.86 9.24
CA PHE A 253 25.80 -16.65 8.54
C PHE A 253 25.13 -15.34 8.95
N TRP A 254 24.90 -15.13 10.24
CA TRP A 254 24.20 -13.97 10.76
C TRP A 254 24.92 -12.65 10.45
N LYS A 255 26.26 -12.64 10.51
CA LYS A 255 27.06 -11.46 10.17
C LYS A 255 26.89 -11.07 8.71
N ASP A 256 26.94 -12.04 7.80
CA ASP A 256 26.79 -11.77 6.37
C ASP A 256 25.32 -11.46 6.02
N PHE A 257 24.35 -12.17 6.60
CA PHE A 257 22.93 -11.86 6.45
C PHE A 257 22.60 -10.41 6.86
N ALA A 258 23.08 -9.97 8.02
CA ALA A 258 22.88 -8.59 8.48
C ALA A 258 23.46 -7.55 7.50
N LYS A 259 24.64 -7.82 6.92
CA LYS A 259 25.26 -6.93 5.91
C LYS A 259 24.47 -6.93 4.60
N SER A 260 24.04 -8.10 4.14
CA SER A 260 23.28 -8.23 2.89
C SER A 260 21.88 -7.65 3.04
N MET A 261 21.24 -7.71 4.21
CA MET A 261 19.98 -7.00 4.48
C MET A 261 20.14 -5.47 4.46
N ILE A 262 21.29 -4.94 4.89
CA ILE A 262 21.60 -3.51 4.75
C ILE A 262 21.75 -3.14 3.27
N LYS A 263 22.48 -3.94 2.48
CA LYS A 263 22.61 -3.71 1.03
C LYS A 263 21.26 -3.81 0.32
N LEU A 264 20.49 -4.87 0.60
CA LEU A 264 19.13 -5.09 0.09
C LEU A 264 18.25 -3.88 0.36
N GLY A 265 18.18 -3.43 1.62
CA GLY A 265 17.39 -2.27 2.04
C GLY A 265 17.82 -0.93 1.43
N ASN A 266 18.92 -0.89 0.69
CA ASN A 266 19.49 0.28 0.03
C ASN A 266 19.53 0.14 -1.50
N ILE A 267 18.80 -0.82 -2.06
CA ILE A 267 18.54 -0.87 -3.50
C ILE A 267 17.61 0.30 -3.84
N GLU A 268 18.18 1.27 -4.56
CA GLU A 268 17.49 2.40 -5.20
C GLU A 268 16.42 3.09 -4.33
N PRO A 269 16.68 3.41 -3.04
CA PRO A 269 15.67 4.01 -2.19
C PRO A 269 15.35 5.44 -2.66
N LEU A 270 14.06 5.74 -2.75
CA LEU A 270 13.61 7.11 -2.92
C LEU A 270 13.90 7.91 -1.65
N THR A 271 14.45 9.11 -1.76
CA THR A 271 14.82 9.99 -0.63
C THR A 271 14.58 11.46 -0.97
N GLY A 272 14.60 12.32 0.04
CA GLY A 272 14.47 13.78 -0.16
C GLY A 272 13.07 14.15 -0.66
N GLU A 273 13.00 14.75 -1.86
CA GLU A 273 11.76 15.14 -2.55
C GLU A 273 11.28 14.09 -3.57
N ASN A 274 12.06 13.03 -3.80
CA ASN A 274 11.66 11.94 -4.69
C ASN A 274 10.72 11.00 -3.92
N GLY A 275 9.45 10.91 -4.33
CA GLY A 275 8.41 10.13 -3.65
C GLY A 275 7.64 10.92 -2.58
N GLN A 276 6.90 10.22 -1.71
CA GLN A 276 6.03 10.84 -0.71
C GLN A 276 6.09 10.14 0.67
N ILE A 277 5.37 10.64 1.67
CA ILE A 277 5.02 9.87 2.87
C ILE A 277 3.52 9.63 2.81
N ARG A 278 3.13 8.37 2.62
CA ARG A 278 1.72 8.00 2.61
C ARG A 278 1.18 7.94 4.03
N SER A 279 -0.09 8.30 4.21
CA SER A 279 -0.86 8.04 5.45
C SER A 279 -1.46 6.62 5.45
N ASN A 280 -1.68 6.07 4.25
CA ASN A 280 -2.17 4.74 3.99
C ASN A 280 -1.21 4.03 3.03
N CYS A 281 -0.62 2.93 3.47
CA CYS A 281 0.36 2.21 2.67
C CYS A 281 -0.22 1.55 1.41
N ARG A 282 -1.54 1.56 1.21
CA ARG A 282 -2.20 0.91 0.08
C ARG A 282 -2.58 1.82 -1.08
N MET A 283 -2.53 3.14 -0.89
CA MET A 283 -3.01 4.09 -1.89
C MET A 283 -2.20 5.37 -1.90
N LEU A 284 -2.39 6.17 -2.95
CA LEU A 284 -1.76 7.49 -3.07
C LEU A 284 -2.66 8.56 -2.47
N GLY A 285 -2.06 9.44 -1.65
CA GLY A 285 -2.77 10.56 -1.03
C GLY A 285 -3.86 10.14 -0.04
N GLY A 286 -4.63 11.12 0.43
CA GLY A 286 -5.76 10.91 1.35
C GLY A 286 -5.39 10.88 2.82
N PRO A 287 -6.26 11.34 3.73
CA PRO A 287 -6.20 10.96 5.13
C PRO A 287 -6.80 9.56 5.37
N THR A 288 -6.54 9.00 6.54
CA THR A 288 -7.29 7.86 7.10
C THR A 288 -8.02 8.29 8.37
N TRP A 289 -9.17 7.67 8.64
CA TRP A 289 -9.92 7.86 9.88
C TRP A 289 -10.71 6.60 10.22
N MET A 290 -11.03 6.45 11.52
CA MET A 290 -11.84 5.35 12.00
C MET A 290 -13.31 5.58 11.65
N VAL A 291 -13.92 4.61 10.99
CA VAL A 291 -15.35 4.61 10.68
C VAL A 291 -16.11 3.99 11.85
N GLN A 292 -17.06 4.72 12.44
CA GLN A 292 -17.97 4.17 13.43
C GLN A 292 -18.93 3.16 12.76
N LEU A 293 -19.02 1.95 13.31
CA LEU A 293 -19.92 0.90 12.81
C LEU A 293 -21.26 0.91 13.58
N GLY A 294 -22.23 0.11 13.12
CA GLY A 294 -23.53 -0.07 13.79
C GLY A 294 -24.68 0.78 13.25
N ARG A 295 -24.46 1.49 12.13
CA ARG A 295 -25.55 2.17 11.40
C ARG A 295 -26.56 1.14 10.86
N ARG A 296 -27.83 1.54 10.82
CA ARG A 296 -28.93 0.80 10.21
C ARG A 296 -29.47 1.53 8.99
N ASP A 297 -30.05 0.75 8.08
CA ASP A 297 -30.71 1.25 6.88
C ASP A 297 -32.06 1.89 7.23
N SER A 298 -32.35 3.03 6.59
CA SER A 298 -33.68 3.63 6.62
C SER A 298 -34.73 2.71 6.01
N THR A 299 -35.96 2.78 6.54
CA THR A 299 -37.15 2.13 5.98
C THR A 299 -37.94 3.05 5.04
N THR A 300 -37.51 4.30 4.90
CA THR A 300 -38.13 5.33 4.06
C THR A 300 -37.08 6.05 3.20
N ALA A 301 -37.55 6.78 2.19
CA ALA A 301 -36.73 7.68 1.36
C ALA A 301 -37.50 8.98 1.10
N SER A 302 -36.78 10.10 0.95
CA SER A 302 -37.36 11.44 0.79
C SER A 302 -36.74 12.17 -0.39
N GLN A 303 -37.50 12.29 -1.50
CA GLN A 303 -37.06 13.05 -2.67
C GLN A 303 -36.99 14.55 -2.36
N SER A 304 -37.93 15.06 -1.57
CA SER A 304 -37.96 16.47 -1.18
C SER A 304 -36.70 16.85 -0.42
N GLU A 305 -36.31 16.07 0.59
CA GLU A 305 -35.06 16.29 1.35
C GLU A 305 -33.84 16.21 0.44
N ALA A 306 -33.77 15.23 -0.46
CA ALA A 306 -32.65 15.12 -1.39
C ALA A 306 -32.50 16.36 -2.28
N ASN A 307 -33.62 16.97 -2.71
CA ASN A 307 -33.61 18.16 -3.54
C ASN A 307 -33.31 19.46 -2.75
N THR A 308 -33.64 19.51 -1.45
CA THR A 308 -33.44 20.71 -0.62
C THR A 308 -32.13 20.72 0.13
N ASP A 309 -31.68 19.55 0.58
CA ASP A 309 -30.61 19.46 1.57
C ASP A 309 -29.24 19.20 0.95
N ILE A 310 -29.18 18.64 -0.26
CA ILE A 310 -27.91 18.45 -0.97
C ILE A 310 -27.46 19.80 -1.56
N PRO A 311 -26.23 20.26 -1.27
CA PRO A 311 -25.71 21.51 -1.83
C PRO A 311 -25.77 21.50 -3.36
N SER A 312 -26.39 22.52 -3.94
CA SER A 312 -26.43 22.68 -5.39
C SER A 312 -25.09 23.20 -5.90
N PRO A 313 -24.61 22.72 -7.05
CA PRO A 313 -23.35 23.17 -7.66
C PRO A 313 -23.38 24.65 -8.06
N LEU A 314 -24.56 25.29 -8.05
CA LEU A 314 -24.83 26.68 -8.39
C LEU A 314 -24.96 27.60 -7.17
N MET A 315 -24.87 27.08 -5.94
CA MET A 315 -24.97 27.89 -4.73
C MET A 315 -23.76 28.83 -4.58
N ASP A 316 -24.03 30.05 -4.11
CA ASP A 316 -22.99 30.98 -3.66
C ASP A 316 -22.52 30.67 -2.23
N LEU A 317 -21.48 31.37 -1.77
CA LEU A 317 -20.87 31.08 -0.47
C LEU A 317 -21.85 31.23 0.72
N PRO A 318 -22.65 32.30 0.85
CA PRO A 318 -23.66 32.39 1.91
C PRO A 318 -24.66 31.22 1.90
N GLN A 319 -25.12 30.80 0.71
CA GLN A 319 -26.03 29.67 0.58
C GLN A 319 -25.37 28.34 1.01
N LEU A 320 -24.10 28.13 0.63
CA LEU A 320 -23.34 26.95 1.04
C LEU A 320 -23.15 26.89 2.57
N ILE A 321 -22.78 28.02 3.19
CA ILE A 321 -22.59 28.11 4.64
C ILE A 321 -23.89 27.78 5.38
N GLU A 322 -25.02 28.37 4.96
CA GLU A 322 -26.30 28.10 5.62
C GLU A 322 -26.75 26.64 5.40
N ASN A 323 -26.54 26.07 4.20
CA ASN A 323 -26.85 24.67 3.93
C ASN A 323 -26.06 23.71 4.84
N PHE A 324 -24.75 23.91 5.01
CA PHE A 324 -23.91 23.11 5.92
C PHE A 324 -24.30 23.30 7.38
N LYS A 325 -24.58 24.54 7.78
CA LYS A 325 -25.02 24.88 9.14
C LYS A 325 -26.35 24.20 9.50
N ASN A 326 -27.28 24.07 8.56
CA ASN A 326 -28.53 23.31 8.75
C ASN A 326 -28.30 21.82 9.05
N LYS A 327 -27.10 21.30 8.76
CA LYS A 327 -26.67 19.94 9.10
C LYS A 327 -25.66 19.90 10.26
N GLY A 328 -25.51 21.00 11.00
CA GLY A 328 -24.61 21.09 12.15
C GLY A 328 -23.13 21.13 11.78
N LEU A 329 -22.80 21.47 10.52
CA LEU A 329 -21.43 21.60 10.02
C LEU A 329 -21.03 23.07 9.95
N ASP A 330 -19.77 23.36 10.27
CA ASP A 330 -19.22 24.71 10.26
C ASP A 330 -18.54 25.08 8.92
N THR A 331 -18.10 26.33 8.78
CA THR A 331 -17.42 26.81 7.55
C THR A 331 -16.13 26.04 7.25
N LYS A 332 -15.44 25.52 8.26
CA LYS A 332 -14.25 24.69 8.06
C LYS A 332 -14.64 23.31 7.51
N ASP A 333 -15.72 22.73 8.03
CA ASP A 333 -16.26 21.48 7.50
C ASP A 333 -16.67 21.63 6.02
N LEU A 334 -17.31 22.75 5.66
CA LEU A 334 -17.62 23.10 4.26
C LEU A 334 -16.36 23.09 3.39
N VAL A 335 -15.37 23.92 3.71
CA VAL A 335 -14.16 24.06 2.88
C VAL A 335 -13.38 22.75 2.81
N ALA A 336 -13.26 22.04 3.93
CA ALA A 336 -12.57 20.76 3.96
C ALA A 336 -13.31 19.73 3.09
N LEU A 337 -14.61 19.50 3.31
CA LEU A 337 -15.39 18.50 2.57
C LEU A 337 -15.48 18.79 1.08
N SER A 338 -15.47 20.06 0.67
CA SER A 338 -15.37 20.44 -0.75
C SER A 338 -14.06 19.98 -1.41
N GLY A 339 -12.99 19.78 -0.64
CA GLY A 339 -11.78 19.10 -1.11
C GLY A 339 -12.02 17.65 -1.58
N GLY A 340 -13.19 17.07 -1.29
CA GLY A 340 -13.69 15.84 -1.92
C GLY A 340 -13.68 15.89 -3.45
N HIS A 341 -13.84 17.07 -4.04
CA HIS A 341 -13.80 17.29 -5.48
C HIS A 341 -12.39 17.18 -6.10
N SER A 342 -11.34 16.91 -5.31
CA SER A 342 -10.07 16.37 -5.85
C SER A 342 -10.28 15.06 -6.62
N LEU A 343 -11.38 14.34 -6.35
CA LEU A 343 -11.73 13.08 -7.01
C LEU A 343 -13.00 13.24 -7.85
N GLY A 344 -13.01 12.61 -9.02
CA GLY A 344 -14.21 12.43 -9.83
C GLY A 344 -14.40 13.45 -10.97
N PHE A 345 -15.61 13.42 -11.54
CA PHE A 345 -15.97 14.11 -12.77
C PHE A 345 -17.35 14.73 -12.65
N ALA A 346 -17.56 15.85 -13.33
CA ALA A 346 -18.86 16.47 -13.50
C ALA A 346 -19.34 16.38 -14.95
N GLN A 347 -20.64 16.30 -15.15
CA GLN A 347 -21.26 16.39 -16.48
C GLN A 347 -21.40 17.85 -16.92
N CYS A 348 -21.26 18.13 -18.21
CA CYS A 348 -21.30 19.49 -18.74
C CYS A 348 -22.54 20.29 -18.32
N PHE A 349 -23.71 19.65 -18.20
CA PHE A 349 -24.93 20.38 -17.81
C PHE A 349 -24.80 21.07 -16.44
N VAL A 350 -23.94 20.56 -15.56
CA VAL A 350 -23.74 21.07 -14.21
C VAL A 350 -22.96 22.37 -14.19
N PHE A 351 -21.94 22.51 -15.04
CA PHE A 351 -21.00 23.65 -15.02
C PHE A 351 -21.02 24.50 -16.29
N ARG A 352 -21.88 24.19 -17.26
CA ARG A 352 -21.95 24.93 -18.54
C ARG A 352 -22.15 26.42 -18.34
N ASN A 353 -23.05 26.82 -17.43
CA ASN A 353 -23.29 28.22 -17.14
C ASN A 353 -21.99 28.94 -16.74
N ARG A 354 -21.19 28.30 -15.87
CA ARG A 354 -19.93 28.84 -15.39
C ARG A 354 -18.93 29.10 -16.50
N ILE A 355 -18.67 28.12 -17.37
CA ILE A 355 -17.66 28.26 -18.42
C ILE A 355 -18.04 29.24 -19.54
N TYR A 356 -19.32 29.61 -19.68
CA TYR A 356 -19.79 30.52 -20.73
C TYR A 356 -20.19 31.91 -20.24
N ASN A 357 -20.64 32.05 -18.98
CA ASN A 357 -21.31 33.25 -18.52
C ASN A 357 -20.67 33.89 -17.27
N GLU A 358 -19.81 33.17 -16.53
CA GLU A 358 -19.17 33.72 -15.33
C GLU A 358 -17.82 34.39 -15.66
N SER A 359 -17.52 35.49 -14.98
CA SER A 359 -16.30 36.30 -15.21
C SER A 359 -15.14 35.95 -14.27
N ASN A 360 -15.41 35.26 -13.16
CA ASN A 360 -14.40 34.81 -12.20
C ASN A 360 -13.85 33.40 -12.54
N ILE A 361 -13.49 33.22 -13.81
CA ILE A 361 -12.91 31.98 -14.33
C ILE A 361 -11.67 32.31 -15.17
N ASP A 362 -10.64 31.47 -15.09
CA ASP A 362 -9.46 31.58 -15.95
C ASP A 362 -9.87 31.39 -17.42
N PRO A 363 -9.60 32.34 -18.33
CA PRO A 363 -10.06 32.27 -19.71
C PRO A 363 -9.49 31.10 -20.52
N THR A 364 -8.30 30.61 -20.16
CA THR A 364 -7.70 29.44 -20.81
C THR A 364 -8.37 28.16 -20.35
N PHE A 365 -8.53 27.97 -19.03
CA PHE A 365 -9.29 26.86 -18.47
C PHE A 365 -10.73 26.80 -19.01
N ALA A 366 -11.42 27.94 -19.11
CA ALA A 366 -12.75 28.01 -19.67
C ALA A 366 -12.77 27.51 -21.12
N ARG A 367 -11.85 27.97 -21.98
CA ARG A 367 -11.72 27.51 -23.37
C ARG A 367 -11.43 26.01 -23.47
N ASP A 368 -10.54 25.50 -22.61
CA ASP A 368 -10.22 24.08 -22.57
C ASP A 368 -11.47 23.24 -22.23
N ARG A 369 -12.30 23.68 -21.26
CA ARG A 369 -13.56 23.00 -20.91
C ARG A 369 -14.63 23.13 -21.98
N GLN A 370 -14.72 24.28 -22.66
CA GLN A 370 -15.66 24.50 -23.75
C GLN A 370 -15.42 23.56 -24.94
N SER A 371 -14.17 23.16 -25.18
CA SER A 371 -13.83 22.20 -26.25
C SER A 371 -14.52 20.84 -26.08
N THR A 372 -14.74 20.41 -24.83
CA THR A 372 -15.44 19.16 -24.47
C THR A 372 -16.90 19.37 -24.09
N CYS A 373 -17.31 20.62 -23.82
CA CYS A 373 -18.66 20.99 -23.39
C CYS A 373 -19.26 22.11 -24.26
N PRO A 374 -19.83 21.76 -25.43
CA PRO A 374 -20.45 22.74 -26.30
C PRO A 374 -21.61 23.50 -25.64
N LYS A 375 -21.86 24.73 -26.12
CA LYS A 375 -22.83 25.66 -25.55
C LYS A 375 -24.28 25.15 -25.54
N SER A 376 -24.64 24.26 -26.47
CA SER A 376 -26.01 23.78 -26.65
C SER A 376 -26.14 22.26 -26.77
N SER A 377 -25.06 21.50 -26.56
CA SER A 377 -25.07 20.03 -26.68
C SER A 377 -24.10 19.37 -25.69
N GLY A 378 -23.99 18.04 -25.73
CA GLY A 378 -23.01 17.28 -24.93
C GLY A 378 -23.28 17.29 -23.43
N ASN A 379 -24.55 17.30 -22.99
CA ASN A 379 -24.90 17.36 -21.56
C ASN A 379 -24.22 16.28 -20.71
N SER A 380 -24.07 15.07 -21.25
CA SER A 380 -23.48 13.91 -20.58
C SER A 380 -21.96 13.84 -20.68
N ASN A 381 -21.31 14.74 -21.43
CA ASN A 381 -19.85 14.75 -21.52
C ASN A 381 -19.27 15.04 -20.14
N LEU A 382 -18.21 14.33 -19.78
CA LEU A 382 -17.55 14.42 -18.48
C LEU A 382 -16.34 15.34 -18.56
N ALA A 383 -16.16 16.15 -17.52
CA ALA A 383 -14.92 16.85 -17.26
C ALA A 383 -14.45 16.54 -15.84
N PRO A 384 -13.13 16.37 -15.64
CA PRO A 384 -12.58 16.13 -14.32
C PRO A 384 -12.80 17.37 -13.42
N LEU A 385 -13.21 17.14 -12.16
CA LEU A 385 -13.36 18.21 -11.17
C LEU A 385 -11.98 18.81 -10.79
N ASP A 386 -10.96 17.97 -10.78
CA ASP A 386 -9.55 18.32 -10.58
C ASP A 386 -8.67 17.61 -11.63
N PRO A 387 -7.59 18.22 -12.17
CA PRO A 387 -6.73 17.59 -13.17
C PRO A 387 -6.10 16.25 -12.75
N THR A 388 -5.98 15.99 -11.45
CA THR A 388 -5.39 14.78 -10.85
C THR A 388 -6.46 13.91 -10.19
N THR A 389 -7.47 13.48 -10.96
CA THR A 389 -8.70 12.82 -10.47
C THR A 389 -8.56 11.53 -9.65
N ALA A 390 -7.36 10.95 -9.57
CA ALA A 390 -7.06 9.73 -8.83
C ALA A 390 -6.22 9.97 -7.57
N ILE A 391 -5.84 11.22 -7.27
CA ILE A 391 -4.95 11.55 -6.14
C ILE A 391 -5.66 12.56 -5.25
N PHE A 392 -5.77 12.25 -3.97
CA PHE A 392 -6.35 13.16 -2.98
C PHE A 392 -5.28 14.08 -2.39
N ASP A 393 -5.01 15.18 -3.08
CA ASP A 393 -3.95 16.15 -2.77
C ASP A 393 -4.47 17.60 -2.58
N THR A 394 -3.57 18.58 -2.57
CA THR A 394 -3.91 20.01 -2.39
C THR A 394 -4.29 20.73 -3.69
N LYS A 395 -4.28 20.03 -4.83
CA LYS A 395 -4.38 20.66 -6.15
C LYS A 395 -5.72 21.33 -6.38
N TYR A 396 -6.80 20.74 -5.86
CA TYR A 396 -8.13 21.34 -5.84
C TYR A 396 -8.09 22.79 -5.33
N PHE A 397 -7.52 23.02 -4.14
CA PHE A 397 -7.43 24.36 -3.54
C PHE A 397 -6.51 25.30 -4.32
N SER A 398 -5.35 24.81 -4.79
CA SER A 398 -4.46 25.62 -5.64
C SER A 398 -5.11 26.02 -6.98
N ASN A 399 -6.06 25.23 -7.48
CA ASN A 399 -6.82 25.55 -8.69
C ASN A 399 -7.87 26.65 -8.43
N LEU A 400 -8.52 26.64 -7.25
CA LEU A 400 -9.45 27.71 -6.86
C LEU A 400 -8.75 29.08 -6.83
N GLU A 401 -7.52 29.14 -6.30
CA GLU A 401 -6.71 30.37 -6.29
C GLU A 401 -6.42 30.92 -7.69
N LYS A 402 -6.38 30.02 -8.67
CA LYS A 402 -6.11 30.33 -10.08
C LYS A 402 -7.38 30.55 -10.90
N LYS A 403 -8.55 30.64 -10.24
CA LYS A 403 -9.87 30.74 -10.89
C LYS A 403 -10.20 29.53 -11.79
N LYS A 404 -9.73 28.34 -11.41
CA LYS A 404 -9.92 27.09 -12.14
C LYS A 404 -10.88 26.12 -11.45
N GLY A 405 -11.71 26.57 -10.51
CA GLY A 405 -12.81 25.78 -9.97
C GLY A 405 -13.83 25.48 -11.06
N LEU A 406 -14.16 24.19 -11.28
CA LEU A 406 -15.07 23.78 -12.34
C LEU A 406 -16.52 24.16 -12.04
N LEU A 407 -16.97 23.94 -10.81
CA LEU A 407 -18.32 24.28 -10.35
C LEU A 407 -18.37 25.73 -9.84
N HIS A 408 -19.54 26.35 -9.89
CA HIS A 408 -19.76 27.68 -9.34
C HIS A 408 -19.54 27.69 -7.82
N SER A 409 -20.19 26.75 -7.14
CA SER A 409 -20.01 26.50 -5.70
C SER A 409 -18.56 26.30 -5.28
N ASP A 410 -17.77 25.56 -6.06
CA ASP A 410 -16.33 25.39 -5.79
C ASP A 410 -15.58 26.73 -5.84
N GLN A 411 -15.78 27.51 -6.91
CA GLN A 411 -15.09 28.79 -7.02
C GLN A 411 -15.58 29.80 -5.98
N ALA A 412 -16.83 29.69 -5.52
CA ALA A 412 -17.37 30.55 -4.46
C ALA A 412 -16.58 30.45 -3.15
N LEU A 413 -15.89 29.33 -2.89
CA LEU A 413 -15.01 29.17 -1.73
C LEU A 413 -13.76 30.07 -1.78
N TYR A 414 -13.37 30.57 -2.95
CA TYR A 414 -12.24 31.48 -3.13
C TYR A 414 -12.60 32.62 -4.08
N ASN A 415 -13.22 33.66 -3.53
CA ASN A 415 -13.71 34.80 -4.31
C ASN A 415 -13.73 36.11 -3.49
N GLY A 416 -12.79 36.28 -2.54
CA GLY A 416 -12.72 37.44 -1.66
C GLY A 416 -13.59 37.33 -0.41
N GLY A 417 -13.88 36.10 0.03
CA GLY A 417 -14.80 35.81 1.14
C GLY A 417 -14.10 35.31 2.41
N GLU A 418 -14.89 34.91 3.40
CA GLU A 418 -14.38 34.41 4.70
C GLU A 418 -13.63 33.08 4.62
N THR A 419 -13.87 32.30 3.55
CA THR A 419 -13.23 31.01 3.30
C THR A 419 -11.85 31.10 2.65
N ASP A 420 -11.47 32.25 2.11
CA ASP A 420 -10.22 32.44 1.35
C ASP A 420 -8.97 32.06 2.17
N GLY A 421 -8.98 32.33 3.48
CA GLY A 421 -7.89 31.98 4.39
C GLY A 421 -7.68 30.46 4.55
N LEU A 422 -8.77 29.70 4.61
CA LEU A 422 -8.73 28.24 4.69
C LEU A 422 -8.27 27.63 3.37
N VAL A 423 -8.78 28.12 2.24
CA VAL A 423 -8.35 27.66 0.91
C VAL A 423 -6.84 27.86 0.72
N LYS A 424 -6.29 29.03 1.08
CA LYS A 424 -4.84 29.29 1.04
C LYS A 424 -4.03 28.38 1.97
N SER A 425 -4.58 28.06 3.13
CA SER A 425 -3.95 27.11 4.05
C SER A 425 -3.88 25.73 3.43
N TYR A 426 -4.99 25.23 2.88
CA TYR A 426 -5.07 23.88 2.32
C TYR A 426 -4.36 23.74 0.98
N SER A 427 -4.19 24.81 0.21
CA SER A 427 -3.44 24.79 -1.05
C SER A 427 -1.94 24.56 -0.85
N THR A 428 -1.41 24.85 0.34
CA THR A 428 0.03 24.77 0.67
C THR A 428 0.35 23.78 1.79
N ASP A 429 -0.62 23.42 2.64
CA ASP A 429 -0.45 22.47 3.73
C ASP A 429 -1.43 21.29 3.60
N ILE A 430 -0.92 20.20 3.01
CA ILE A 430 -1.67 18.95 2.82
C ILE A 430 -2.07 18.31 4.16
N TRP A 431 -1.29 18.50 5.23
CA TRP A 431 -1.58 17.91 6.52
C TRP A 431 -2.69 18.66 7.24
N ALA A 432 -2.71 19.99 7.14
CA ALA A 432 -3.83 20.79 7.62
C ALA A 432 -5.13 20.38 6.92
N PHE A 433 -5.08 20.26 5.58
CA PHE A 433 -6.21 19.81 4.78
C PHE A 433 -6.67 18.42 5.20
N TRP A 434 -5.80 17.41 5.17
CA TRP A 434 -6.15 16.03 5.47
C TRP A 434 -6.67 15.84 6.90
N LYS A 435 -6.10 16.55 7.87
CA LYS A 435 -6.56 16.53 9.27
C LYS A 435 -7.99 17.03 9.39
N ASP A 436 -8.29 18.16 8.76
CA ASP A 436 -9.61 18.77 8.84
C ASP A 436 -10.63 18.00 7.98
N PHE A 437 -10.23 17.48 6.82
CA PHE A 437 -11.06 16.58 6.00
C PHE A 437 -11.48 15.33 6.77
N ALA A 438 -10.54 14.63 7.41
CA ALA A 438 -10.82 13.45 8.22
C ALA A 438 -11.83 13.73 9.34
N LYS A 439 -11.65 14.85 10.06
CA LYS A 439 -12.59 15.28 11.11
C LYS A 439 -13.97 15.59 10.55
N SER A 440 -14.01 16.30 9.42
CA SER A 440 -15.26 16.71 8.77
C SER A 440 -16.03 15.50 8.24
N MET A 441 -15.34 14.49 7.68
CA MET A 441 -15.94 13.22 7.27
C MET A 441 -16.53 12.44 8.44
N ILE A 442 -15.88 12.46 9.61
CA ILE A 442 -16.44 11.84 10.83
C ILE A 442 -17.71 12.59 11.29
N LYS A 443 -17.68 13.93 11.31
CA LYS A 443 -18.87 14.73 11.62
C LYS A 443 -20.01 14.46 10.64
N LEU A 444 -19.73 14.50 9.34
CA LEU A 444 -20.69 14.24 8.27
C LEU A 444 -21.32 12.85 8.41
N GLY A 445 -20.52 11.81 8.67
CA GLY A 445 -21.03 10.45 8.88
C GLY A 445 -21.88 10.28 10.15
N ASN A 446 -21.82 11.24 11.08
CA ASN A 446 -22.53 11.23 12.36
C ASN A 446 -23.74 12.17 12.39
N ILE A 447 -24.15 12.71 11.24
CA ILE A 447 -25.43 13.39 11.11
C ILE A 447 -26.55 12.34 11.26
N GLU A 448 -27.17 12.34 12.44
CA GLU A 448 -28.38 11.57 12.77
C GLU A 448 -28.40 10.10 12.30
N PRO A 449 -27.36 9.28 12.54
CA PRO A 449 -27.35 7.91 12.08
C PRO A 449 -28.42 7.07 12.80
N LEU A 450 -29.18 6.29 12.04
CA LEU A 450 -30.06 5.28 12.61
C LEU A 450 -29.24 4.16 13.28
N THR A 451 -29.56 3.84 14.53
CA THR A 451 -28.87 2.84 15.35
C THR A 451 -29.86 2.11 16.26
N GLY A 452 -29.43 1.00 16.87
CA GLY A 452 -30.25 0.25 17.83
C GLY A 452 -31.49 -0.36 17.17
N GLU A 453 -32.68 0.01 17.62
CA GLU A 453 -33.95 -0.44 17.03
C GLU A 453 -34.44 0.48 15.90
N ASN A 454 -33.80 1.63 15.69
CA ASN A 454 -34.17 2.56 14.63
C ASN A 454 -33.57 2.09 13.29
N GLY A 455 -34.44 1.80 12.32
CA GLY A 455 -34.06 1.24 11.02
C GLY A 455 -33.85 -0.27 11.03
N GLN A 456 -33.30 -0.81 9.94
CA GLN A 456 -33.14 -2.25 9.74
C GLN A 456 -31.76 -2.60 9.15
N ILE A 457 -31.43 -3.89 9.09
CA ILE A 457 -30.29 -4.38 8.30
C ILE A 457 -30.87 -5.06 7.06
N ARG A 458 -30.74 -4.43 5.88
CA ARG A 458 -31.30 -5.00 4.66
C ARG A 458 -30.49 -6.20 4.19
N SER A 459 -31.18 -7.29 3.88
CA SER A 459 -30.60 -8.43 3.17
C SER A 459 -30.28 -8.10 1.71
N ASN A 460 -31.02 -7.13 1.15
CA ASN A 460 -30.80 -6.56 -0.18
C ASN A 460 -30.80 -5.02 -0.09
N CYS A 461 -29.66 -4.39 -0.32
CA CYS A 461 -29.48 -2.94 -0.18
C CYS A 461 -30.34 -2.07 -1.13
N ARG A 462 -31.16 -2.66 -2.01
CA ARG A 462 -32.07 -1.95 -2.92
C ARG A 462 -33.52 -1.89 -2.43
N MET A 463 -33.89 -2.64 -1.40
CA MET A 463 -35.27 -2.79 -0.96
C MET A 463 -35.38 -2.94 0.56
N VAL A 464 -36.43 -2.38 1.13
CA VAL A 464 -36.80 -2.61 2.54
C VAL A 464 -37.11 -4.10 2.72
N ASN A 465 -36.72 -4.70 3.86
CA ASN A 465 -36.98 -6.12 4.12
C ASN A 465 -38.49 -6.42 4.23
#